data_AF-A0AA48HK16-F1
#
_entry.id   AF-A0AA48HK16-F1
#
_cell.length_a   1.000
_cell.length_b   1.000
_cell.length_c   1.000
_cell.angle_alpha   90.00
_cell.angle_beta   90.00
_cell.angle_gamma   90.00
#
_symmetry.space_group_name_H-M   'P 1'
#
loop_
_entity.id
_entity.type
_entity.pdbx_description
1 polymer ?
#
loop_
_entity_poly.entity_id
_entity_poly.type
_entity_poly.pdbx_seq_one_letter_code
_entity_poly.pdbx_strand_id
1 'polypeptide(L)'
;MLRVTSLVLGLVLAGSLGAAAQGICPSGDTRDGVWLGFPDRTVQTRVLSDGTMEEIEFSDERAAVYVFRTLPVGLITERWGMRNGFLAPDESESVSYVGTPATIPLPVPGARYDGVETARILDGSEFRHSVSLVVGMPRPVAIGACAYTGLPIDVTRVPLDGGPRKHDSMMHLMELGMTIYLGYSEGDEPVLDEMPLWISSEPRLPGAGAAPAMMPPPPPPGAAAPTK
;
A
#
# COMPACT_ATOMS: atom_id res chain seq x y z
N MET A 1 7.70 45.29 65.47
CA MET A 1 7.31 45.23 64.04
C MET A 1 7.98 43.99 63.46
N LEU A 2 7.25 42.87 63.38
CA LEU A 2 7.73 41.58 62.88
C LEU A 2 7.44 41.50 61.37
N ARG A 3 8.47 41.32 60.54
CA ARG A 3 8.32 41.00 59.11
C ARG A 3 8.34 39.48 58.96
N VAL A 4 7.18 38.90 58.65
CA VAL A 4 7.01 37.51 58.23
C VAL A 4 7.30 37.44 56.73
N THR A 5 8.29 36.65 56.33
CA THR A 5 8.64 36.43 54.92
C THR A 5 8.13 35.05 54.51
N SER A 6 7.06 35.01 53.71
CA SER A 6 6.52 33.78 53.15
C SER A 6 7.38 33.30 51.98
N LEU A 7 7.99 32.12 52.12
CA LEU A 7 8.58 31.37 51.01
C LEU A 7 7.44 30.68 50.23
N VAL A 8 7.26 31.06 48.96
CA VAL A 8 6.40 30.33 48.03
C VAL A 8 7.20 29.17 47.46
N LEU A 9 6.80 27.95 47.83
CA LEU A 9 7.33 26.69 47.32
C LEU A 9 6.75 26.44 45.92
N GLY A 10 7.55 26.69 44.88
CA GLY A 10 7.21 26.37 43.50
C GLY A 10 7.31 24.87 43.24
N LEU A 11 6.18 24.17 43.28
CA LEU A 11 6.07 22.77 42.90
C LEU A 11 6.08 22.68 41.36
N VAL A 12 7.25 22.47 40.77
CA VAL A 12 7.39 22.15 39.34
C VAL A 12 6.96 20.70 39.14
N LEU A 13 5.68 20.51 38.79
CA LEU A 13 5.17 19.26 38.26
C LEU A 13 5.83 19.02 36.89
N ALA A 14 6.96 18.32 36.90
CA ALA A 14 7.52 17.71 35.71
C ALA A 14 6.53 16.65 35.21
N GLY A 15 5.67 17.05 34.27
CA GLY A 15 4.80 16.13 33.55
C GLY A 15 5.67 15.15 32.79
N SER A 16 5.72 13.91 33.27
CA SER A 16 6.11 12.75 32.48
C SER A 16 5.08 12.59 31.36
N LEU A 17 5.29 13.32 30.26
CA LEU A 17 4.62 13.05 28.99
C LEU A 17 4.93 11.60 28.66
N GLY A 18 3.90 10.75 28.79
CA GLY A 18 4.00 9.34 28.46
C GLY A 18 4.56 9.20 27.06
N ALA A 19 5.73 8.59 26.96
CA ALA A 19 6.14 7.92 25.74
C ALA A 19 5.11 6.82 25.50
N ALA A 20 4.04 7.15 24.75
CA ALA A 20 3.20 6.15 24.15
C ALA A 20 4.13 5.18 23.44
N ALA A 21 3.90 3.88 23.61
CA ALA A 21 4.62 2.81 22.93
C ALA A 21 4.44 2.95 21.41
N GLN A 22 5.17 3.88 20.82
CA GLN A 22 5.40 3.96 19.40
C GLN A 22 6.44 2.90 19.17
N GLY A 23 6.00 1.75 18.66
CA GLY A 23 6.90 0.68 18.25
C GLY A 23 8.04 1.27 17.41
N ILE A 24 9.21 0.64 17.50
CA ILE A 24 10.40 1.03 16.72
C ILE A 24 9.96 1.17 15.26
N CYS A 25 10.26 2.31 14.65
CA CYS A 25 9.95 2.54 13.25
C CYS A 25 10.49 1.39 12.41
N PRO A 26 9.66 0.75 11.57
CA PRO A 26 10.14 -0.30 10.68
C PRO A 26 11.36 0.20 9.90
N SER A 27 12.31 -0.71 9.69
CA SER A 27 13.53 -0.42 8.93
C SER A 27 14.03 -1.68 8.25
N GLY A 28 14.73 -1.51 7.12
CA GLY A 28 15.22 -2.63 6.31
C GLY A 28 14.13 -3.27 5.45
N ASP A 29 14.49 -4.36 4.77
CA ASP A 29 13.59 -5.06 3.85
C ASP A 29 12.36 -5.60 4.60
N THR A 30 11.18 -5.18 4.17
CA THR A 30 9.89 -5.45 4.82
C THR A 30 9.33 -6.86 4.55
N ARG A 31 10.20 -7.88 4.60
CA ARG A 31 9.85 -9.28 4.31
C ARG A 31 8.93 -9.91 5.34
N ASP A 32 8.99 -9.44 6.58
CA ASP A 32 8.11 -9.90 7.66
C ASP A 32 6.75 -9.17 7.65
N GLY A 33 6.58 -8.20 6.74
CA GLY A 33 5.41 -7.37 6.61
C GLY A 33 5.45 -6.13 7.50
N VAL A 34 4.81 -5.07 7.04
CA VAL A 34 4.60 -3.81 7.74
C VAL A 34 3.12 -3.48 7.72
N TRP A 35 2.63 -3.03 8.87
CA TRP A 35 1.26 -2.60 9.06
C TRP A 35 1.16 -1.09 8.93
N LEU A 36 0.18 -0.65 8.15
CA LEU A 36 -0.15 0.75 7.88
C LEU A 36 -1.60 0.98 8.28
N GLY A 37 -1.87 2.01 9.08
CA GLY A 37 -3.24 2.37 9.43
C GLY A 37 -3.66 3.67 8.77
N PHE A 38 -4.76 3.61 8.04
CA PHE A 38 -5.45 4.73 7.44
C PHE A 38 -6.69 5.09 8.30
N PRO A 39 -7.34 6.24 8.05
CA PRO A 39 -8.60 6.59 8.67
C PRO A 39 -9.72 5.53 8.60
N ASP A 40 -9.81 4.77 7.52
CA ASP A 40 -10.92 3.85 7.20
C ASP A 40 -10.51 2.39 6.97
N ARG A 41 -9.21 2.09 7.01
CA ARG A 41 -8.67 0.76 6.74
C ARG A 41 -7.31 0.53 7.38
N THR A 42 -6.93 -0.74 7.46
CA THR A 42 -5.56 -1.15 7.79
C THR A 42 -5.02 -1.96 6.63
N VAL A 43 -3.75 -1.76 6.27
CA VAL A 43 -3.07 -2.51 5.21
C VAL A 43 -1.85 -3.20 5.79
N GLN A 44 -1.68 -4.48 5.48
CA GLN A 44 -0.41 -5.19 5.70
C GLN A 44 0.31 -5.29 4.35
N THR A 45 1.50 -4.71 4.27
CA THR A 45 2.35 -4.76 3.07
C THR A 45 3.60 -5.57 3.33
N ARG A 46 3.94 -6.50 2.43
CA ARG A 46 5.14 -7.34 2.53
C ARG A 46 5.88 -7.38 1.20
N VAL A 47 7.19 -7.15 1.22
CA VAL A 47 8.05 -7.36 0.05
C VAL A 47 8.44 -8.84 -0.05
N LEU A 48 8.19 -9.44 -1.20
CA LEU A 48 8.52 -10.82 -1.50
C LEU A 48 9.97 -10.99 -1.98
N SER A 49 10.40 -12.24 -2.11
CA SER A 49 11.73 -12.60 -2.58
C SER A 49 12.04 -12.18 -4.02
N ASP A 50 11.01 -12.02 -4.87
CA ASP A 50 11.16 -11.57 -6.25
C ASP A 50 11.07 -10.05 -6.40
N GLY A 51 10.92 -9.33 -5.28
CA GLY A 51 10.79 -7.87 -5.23
C GLY A 51 9.37 -7.36 -5.44
N THR A 52 8.40 -8.21 -5.80
CA THR A 52 7.00 -7.81 -5.78
C THR A 52 6.51 -7.61 -4.35
N MET A 53 5.38 -6.94 -4.20
CA MET A 53 4.75 -6.71 -2.91
C MET A 53 3.43 -7.45 -2.83
N GLU A 54 3.12 -7.93 -1.63
CA GLU A 54 1.81 -8.39 -1.24
C GLU A 54 1.18 -7.34 -0.34
N GLU A 55 -0.05 -6.96 -0.64
CA GLU A 55 -0.81 -6.01 0.16
C GLU A 55 -2.15 -6.65 0.55
N ILE A 56 -2.45 -6.66 1.84
CA ILE A 56 -3.71 -7.19 2.37
C ILE A 56 -4.43 -6.04 3.03
N GLU A 57 -5.59 -5.70 2.48
CA GLU A 57 -6.46 -4.65 3.01
C GLU A 57 -7.47 -5.25 3.98
N PHE A 58 -7.62 -4.62 5.14
CA PHE A 58 -8.58 -4.98 6.17
C PHE A 58 -9.55 -3.82 6.38
N SER A 59 -10.84 -4.14 6.39
CA SER A 59 -11.89 -3.19 6.76
C SER A 59 -11.81 -2.80 8.25
N ASP A 60 -12.59 -1.80 8.66
CA ASP A 60 -12.77 -1.44 10.07
C ASP A 60 -13.23 -2.62 10.96
N GLU A 61 -13.98 -3.55 10.38
CA GLU A 61 -14.43 -4.79 11.03
C GLU A 61 -13.35 -5.88 11.08
N ARG A 62 -12.15 -5.58 10.58
CA ARG A 62 -10.95 -6.45 10.59
C ARG A 62 -11.07 -7.70 9.73
N ALA A 63 -12.02 -7.72 8.81
CA ALA A 63 -12.07 -8.72 7.75
C ALA A 63 -11.12 -8.28 6.63
N ALA A 64 -10.30 -9.21 6.14
CA ALA A 64 -9.58 -8.98 4.88
C ALA A 64 -10.62 -8.79 3.77
N VAL A 65 -10.46 -7.73 2.97
CA VAL A 65 -11.39 -7.35 1.90
C VAL A 65 -10.76 -7.53 0.52
N TYR A 66 -9.46 -7.21 0.40
CA TYR A 66 -8.70 -7.43 -0.81
C TYR A 66 -7.28 -7.91 -0.50
N VAL A 67 -6.76 -8.70 -1.43
CA VAL A 67 -5.33 -9.01 -1.52
C VAL A 67 -4.84 -8.52 -2.88
N PHE A 68 -3.69 -7.86 -2.90
CA PHE A 68 -3.05 -7.38 -4.12
C PHE A 68 -1.63 -7.94 -4.23
N ARG A 69 -1.22 -8.23 -5.46
CA ARG A 69 0.19 -8.39 -5.84
C ARG A 69 0.59 -7.19 -6.67
N THR A 70 1.58 -6.43 -6.22
CA THR A 70 2.02 -5.21 -6.92
C THR A 70 3.51 -5.26 -7.26
N LEU A 71 3.89 -4.59 -8.35
CA LEU A 71 5.28 -4.32 -8.68
C LEU A 71 5.87 -3.28 -7.70
N PRO A 72 7.20 -3.14 -7.58
CA PRO A 72 7.82 -2.12 -6.74
C PRO A 72 7.31 -0.69 -6.94
N VAL A 73 6.81 -0.35 -8.13
CA VAL A 73 6.23 0.96 -8.45
C VAL A 73 4.73 1.09 -8.11
N GLY A 74 4.13 0.08 -7.47
CA GLY A 74 2.71 0.05 -7.06
C GLY A 74 1.72 -0.37 -8.16
N LEU A 75 2.19 -0.71 -9.37
CA LEU A 75 1.33 -1.26 -10.42
C LEU A 75 0.85 -2.68 -10.05
N ILE A 76 -0.46 -2.90 -10.11
CA ILE A 76 -1.11 -4.17 -9.76
C ILE A 76 -0.83 -5.21 -10.84
N THR A 77 -0.50 -6.42 -10.43
CA THR A 77 -0.33 -7.60 -11.31
C THR A 77 -1.41 -8.64 -11.04
N GLU A 78 -1.87 -8.73 -9.80
CA GLU A 78 -2.97 -9.61 -9.40
C GLU A 78 -3.79 -8.92 -8.31
N ARG A 79 -5.09 -9.17 -8.30
CA ARG A 79 -6.02 -8.75 -7.26
C ARG A 79 -7.00 -9.87 -6.97
N TRP A 80 -7.34 -10.03 -5.70
CA TRP A 80 -8.37 -10.95 -5.25
C TRP A 80 -9.29 -10.30 -4.22
N GLY A 81 -10.59 -10.34 -4.48
CA GLY A 81 -11.61 -10.06 -3.48
C GLY A 81 -11.67 -11.15 -2.41
N MET A 82 -12.00 -10.75 -1.18
CA MET A 82 -12.13 -11.63 -0.04
C MET A 82 -13.57 -11.59 0.49
N ARG A 83 -14.17 -12.76 0.71
CA ARG A 83 -15.52 -12.93 1.27
C ARG A 83 -15.48 -13.94 2.40
N ASN A 84 -15.84 -13.50 3.61
CA ASN A 84 -15.81 -14.33 4.83
C ASN A 84 -14.43 -14.96 5.11
N GLY A 85 -13.34 -14.26 4.79
CA GLY A 85 -11.96 -14.76 4.98
C GLY A 85 -11.48 -15.74 3.90
N PHE A 86 -12.27 -15.97 2.85
CA PHE A 86 -11.89 -16.79 1.70
C PHE A 86 -11.81 -15.94 0.43
N LEU A 87 -10.99 -16.37 -0.52
CA LEU A 87 -10.93 -15.75 -1.84
C LEU A 87 -12.29 -15.86 -2.54
N ALA A 88 -12.78 -14.76 -3.08
CA ALA A 88 -13.95 -14.69 -3.96
C ALA A 88 -13.45 -14.85 -5.42
N PRO A 89 -13.59 -16.03 -6.06
CA PRO A 89 -13.02 -16.27 -7.39
C PRO A 89 -13.61 -15.36 -8.48
N ASP A 90 -14.86 -14.93 -8.29
CA ASP A 90 -15.58 -13.95 -9.10
C ASP A 90 -15.01 -12.54 -9.02
N GLU A 91 -14.13 -12.27 -8.04
CA GLU A 91 -13.46 -10.99 -7.81
C GLU A 91 -11.94 -11.13 -7.96
N SER A 92 -11.48 -12.08 -8.78
CA SER A 92 -10.06 -12.26 -9.12
C SER A 92 -9.74 -11.62 -10.48
N GLU A 93 -8.66 -10.85 -10.48
CA GLU A 93 -8.18 -10.09 -11.62
C GLU A 93 -6.68 -10.31 -11.80
N SER A 94 -6.26 -10.53 -13.05
CA SER A 94 -4.85 -10.55 -13.46
C SER A 94 -4.57 -9.39 -14.39
N VAL A 95 -3.43 -8.75 -14.22
CA VAL A 95 -3.08 -7.51 -14.93
C VAL A 95 -1.72 -7.66 -15.58
N SER A 96 -1.64 -7.29 -16.85
CA SER A 96 -0.41 -7.33 -17.65
C SER A 96 -0.14 -5.99 -18.30
N TYR A 97 1.14 -5.72 -18.56
CA TYR A 97 1.61 -4.45 -19.08
C TYR A 97 2.52 -4.64 -20.29
N VAL A 98 2.30 -3.85 -21.34
CA VAL A 98 3.19 -3.76 -22.50
C VAL A 98 3.43 -2.29 -22.82
N GLY A 99 4.69 -1.87 -22.90
CA GLY A 99 5.01 -0.45 -23.03
C GLY A 99 6.48 -0.14 -23.26
N THR A 100 6.83 1.11 -23.02
CA THR A 100 8.17 1.67 -23.10
C THR A 100 8.55 2.29 -21.76
N PRO A 101 9.68 1.90 -21.14
CA PRO A 101 10.54 0.77 -21.55
C PRO A 101 9.81 -0.58 -21.53
N ALA A 102 10.37 -1.58 -22.24
CA ALA A 102 9.75 -2.90 -22.35
C ALA A 102 9.58 -3.63 -21.01
N THR A 103 10.38 -3.26 -20.00
CA THR A 103 10.27 -3.70 -18.62
C THR A 103 9.88 -2.51 -17.76
N ILE A 104 8.88 -2.67 -16.90
CA ILE A 104 8.49 -1.62 -15.94
C ILE A 104 9.69 -1.29 -15.04
N PRO A 105 10.07 -0.01 -14.92
CA PRO A 105 11.25 0.38 -14.16
C PRO A 105 11.05 0.18 -12.65
N LEU A 106 12.16 0.08 -11.93
CA LEU A 106 12.17 0.20 -10.46
C LEU A 106 11.85 1.64 -10.03
N PRO A 107 11.37 1.85 -8.79
CA PRO A 107 11.08 3.18 -8.25
C PRO A 107 12.38 3.94 -7.96
N VAL A 108 12.95 4.55 -8.98
CA VAL A 108 14.11 5.45 -8.87
C VAL A 108 13.73 6.85 -9.33
N PRO A 109 14.38 7.91 -8.81
CA PRO A 109 14.03 9.28 -9.16
C PRO A 109 13.99 9.53 -10.67
N GLY A 110 12.87 10.06 -11.16
CA GLY A 110 12.67 10.39 -12.57
C GLY A 110 12.37 9.21 -13.50
N ALA A 111 12.21 7.98 -12.98
CA ALA A 111 11.79 6.85 -13.78
C ALA A 111 10.41 7.11 -14.43
N ARG A 112 10.23 6.62 -15.65
CA ARG A 112 8.98 6.76 -16.41
C ARG A 112 8.62 5.48 -17.12
N TYR A 113 7.33 5.26 -17.30
CA TYR A 113 6.81 4.16 -18.11
C TYR A 113 5.53 4.60 -18.81
N ASP A 114 5.42 4.32 -20.10
CA ASP A 114 4.22 4.55 -20.90
C ASP A 114 3.84 3.26 -21.61
N GLY A 115 2.59 2.81 -21.51
CA GLY A 115 2.18 1.53 -22.07
C GLY A 115 0.69 1.29 -22.07
N VAL A 116 0.32 0.03 -22.23
CA VAL A 116 -1.04 -0.48 -22.14
C VAL A 116 -1.10 -1.49 -21.01
N GLU A 117 -2.04 -1.27 -20.10
CA GLU A 117 -2.49 -2.22 -19.09
C GLU A 117 -3.63 -3.05 -19.68
N THR A 118 -3.60 -4.35 -19.45
CA THR A 118 -4.66 -5.28 -19.81
C THR A 118 -5.03 -6.09 -18.57
N ALA A 119 -6.20 -5.79 -18.03
CA ALA A 119 -6.81 -6.48 -16.91
C ALA A 119 -7.75 -7.57 -17.42
N ARG A 120 -7.65 -8.77 -16.84
CA ARG A 120 -8.51 -9.92 -17.15
C ARG A 120 -9.14 -10.45 -15.88
N ILE A 121 -10.47 -10.51 -15.87
CA ILE A 121 -11.25 -11.13 -14.80
C ILE A 121 -11.43 -12.61 -15.15
N LEU A 122 -11.65 -13.44 -14.12
CA LEU A 122 -11.83 -14.88 -14.27
C LEU A 122 -12.99 -15.27 -15.21
N ASP A 123 -14.02 -14.43 -15.33
CA ASP A 123 -15.15 -14.63 -16.24
C ASP A 123 -14.79 -14.44 -17.73
N GLY A 124 -13.54 -14.06 -18.03
CA GLY A 124 -13.02 -13.84 -19.37
C GLY A 124 -13.19 -12.41 -19.87
N SER A 125 -13.80 -11.52 -19.09
CA SER A 125 -13.86 -10.10 -19.43
C SER A 125 -12.47 -9.46 -19.39
N GLU A 126 -12.24 -8.51 -20.30
CA GLU A 126 -10.97 -7.82 -20.46
C GLU A 126 -11.20 -6.30 -20.50
N PHE A 127 -10.39 -5.57 -19.73
CA PHE A 127 -10.37 -4.11 -19.70
C PHE A 127 -8.98 -3.64 -20.07
N ARG A 128 -8.90 -2.55 -20.84
CA ARG A 128 -7.62 -2.02 -21.32
C ARG A 128 -7.51 -0.53 -21.06
N HIS A 129 -6.37 -0.13 -20.51
CA HIS A 129 -6.05 1.27 -20.26
C HIS A 129 -4.72 1.62 -20.92
N SER A 130 -4.60 2.81 -21.51
CA SER A 130 -3.26 3.39 -21.66
C SER A 130 -2.77 3.83 -20.28
N VAL A 131 -1.53 3.54 -19.94
CA VAL A 131 -0.91 3.87 -18.66
C VAL A 131 0.29 4.78 -18.88
N SER A 132 0.39 5.84 -18.09
CA SER A 132 1.59 6.66 -17.95
C SER A 132 1.97 6.70 -16.48
N LEU A 133 3.21 6.40 -16.17
CA LEU A 133 3.77 6.36 -14.82
C LEU A 133 4.97 7.29 -14.73
N VAL A 134 5.06 8.05 -13.65
CA VAL A 134 6.19 8.92 -13.34
C VAL A 134 6.59 8.75 -11.88
N VAL A 135 7.87 8.52 -11.64
CA VAL A 135 8.47 8.55 -10.31
C VAL A 135 9.10 9.92 -10.09
N GLY A 136 8.65 10.64 -9.08
CA GLY A 136 9.14 11.97 -8.74
C GLY A 136 10.49 11.94 -8.00
N MET A 137 10.86 13.11 -7.47
CA MET A 137 12.11 13.27 -6.71
C MET A 137 11.93 12.86 -5.24
N PRO A 138 13.00 12.42 -4.55
CA PRO A 138 12.94 12.09 -3.13
C PRO A 138 12.47 13.28 -2.29
N ARG A 139 11.55 13.02 -1.36
CA ARG A 139 11.08 14.00 -0.37
C ARG A 139 10.97 13.37 1.02
N PRO A 140 11.16 14.15 2.10
CA PRO A 140 10.86 13.68 3.45
C PRO A 140 9.37 13.32 3.57
N VAL A 141 9.10 12.18 4.20
CA VAL A 141 7.75 11.70 4.49
C VAL A 141 7.67 11.33 5.97
N ALA A 142 6.60 11.78 6.64
CA ALA A 142 6.31 11.41 8.01
C ALA A 142 5.06 10.51 8.05
N ILE A 143 5.15 9.39 8.76
CA ILE A 143 4.03 8.49 9.03
C ILE A 143 3.97 8.26 10.54
N GLY A 144 2.98 8.88 11.18
CA GLY A 144 2.97 9.00 12.64
C GLY A 144 4.24 9.70 13.14
N ALA A 145 5.02 9.00 13.97
CA ALA A 145 6.30 9.48 14.49
C ALA A 145 7.53 9.04 13.67
N CYS A 146 7.32 8.25 12.62
CA CYS A 146 8.39 7.72 11.79
C CYS A 146 8.67 8.62 10.60
N ALA A 147 9.95 8.80 10.29
CA ALA A 147 10.42 9.60 9.17
C ALA A 147 11.12 8.69 8.16
N TYR A 148 10.81 8.93 6.88
CA TYR A 148 11.33 8.20 5.74
C TYR A 148 11.66 9.14 4.59
N THR A 149 12.38 8.62 3.61
CA THR A 149 12.55 9.23 2.29
C THR A 149 11.57 8.58 1.33
N GLY A 150 10.65 9.38 0.82
CA GLY A 150 9.62 8.94 -0.11
C GLY A 150 9.90 9.37 -1.55
N LEU A 151 9.60 8.50 -2.52
CA LEU A 151 9.45 8.88 -3.92
C LEU A 151 7.96 8.90 -4.26
N PRO A 152 7.36 10.06 -4.58
CA PRO A 152 6.00 10.09 -5.08
C PRO A 152 5.94 9.39 -6.44
N ILE A 153 4.92 8.59 -6.66
CA ILE A 153 4.67 7.90 -7.91
C ILE A 153 3.26 8.27 -8.37
N ASP A 154 3.17 8.85 -9.55
CA ASP A 154 1.91 9.20 -10.19
C ASP A 154 1.65 8.22 -11.33
N VAL A 155 0.45 7.63 -11.35
CA VAL A 155 0.00 6.78 -12.44
C VAL A 155 -1.26 7.37 -13.05
N THR A 156 -1.27 7.51 -14.36
CA THR A 156 -2.43 7.96 -15.13
C THR A 156 -2.91 6.82 -15.99
N ARG A 157 -4.21 6.50 -15.91
CA ARG A 157 -4.88 5.50 -16.72
C ARG A 157 -5.96 6.13 -17.58
N VAL A 158 -6.02 5.80 -18.87
CA VAL A 158 -7.11 6.22 -19.75
C VAL A 158 -7.75 4.98 -20.37
N PRO A 159 -9.05 4.72 -20.10
CA PRO A 159 -9.77 3.60 -20.71
C PRO A 159 -9.73 3.69 -22.24
N LEU A 160 -9.35 2.59 -22.91
CA LEU A 160 -9.24 2.56 -24.38
C LEU A 160 -10.59 2.42 -25.08
N ASP A 161 -11.61 1.94 -24.38
CA ASP A 161 -13.01 1.84 -24.80
C ASP A 161 -13.82 3.11 -24.53
N GLY A 162 -13.18 4.13 -23.95
CA GLY A 162 -13.80 5.39 -23.57
C GLY A 162 -14.21 5.42 -22.11
N GLY A 163 -14.08 6.59 -21.48
CA GLY A 163 -14.33 6.76 -20.05
C GLY A 163 -13.49 7.88 -19.47
N PRO A 164 -13.70 8.24 -18.19
CA PRO A 164 -12.87 9.24 -17.54
C PRO A 164 -11.43 8.71 -17.38
N ARG A 165 -10.48 9.63 -17.51
CA ARG A 165 -9.09 9.40 -17.10
C ARG A 165 -9.07 9.15 -15.59
N LYS A 166 -8.22 8.22 -15.14
CA LYS A 166 -7.98 7.95 -13.73
C LYS A 166 -6.57 8.37 -13.36
N HIS A 167 -6.40 8.91 -12.17
CA HIS A 167 -5.10 9.25 -11.61
C HIS A 167 -4.95 8.55 -10.28
N ASP A 168 -3.88 7.80 -10.12
CA ASP A 168 -3.51 7.13 -8.88
C ASP A 168 -2.25 7.80 -8.31
N SER A 169 -2.27 8.04 -7.00
CA SER A 169 -1.14 8.58 -6.25
C SER A 169 -0.60 7.52 -5.32
N MET A 170 0.72 7.38 -5.31
CA MET A 170 1.44 6.39 -4.53
C MET A 170 2.73 6.99 -3.95
N MET A 171 3.29 6.33 -2.93
CA MET A 171 4.53 6.73 -2.28
C MET A 171 5.44 5.52 -2.05
N HIS A 172 6.60 5.49 -2.71
CA HIS A 172 7.64 4.51 -2.42
C HIS A 172 8.52 4.95 -1.25
N LEU A 173 8.54 4.18 -0.16
CA LEU A 173 9.40 4.40 0.99
C LEU A 173 10.75 3.71 0.79
N MET A 174 11.78 4.50 0.54
CA MET A 174 13.09 4.01 0.12
C MET A 174 13.77 3.12 1.16
N GLU A 175 13.63 3.46 2.45
CA GLU A 175 14.25 2.71 3.55
C GLU A 175 13.57 1.35 3.81
N LEU A 176 12.37 1.15 3.26
CA LEU A 176 11.56 -0.06 3.44
C LEU A 176 11.42 -0.88 2.15
N GLY A 177 11.80 -0.31 1.00
CA GLY A 177 11.65 -0.93 -0.30
C GLY A 177 10.20 -1.23 -0.69
N MET A 178 9.23 -0.49 -0.14
CA MET A 178 7.80 -0.73 -0.36
C MET A 178 7.07 0.52 -0.87
N THR A 179 6.01 0.34 -1.64
CA THR A 179 5.16 1.42 -2.14
C THR A 179 3.79 1.37 -1.50
N ILE A 180 3.28 2.54 -1.11
CA ILE A 180 2.00 2.73 -0.45
C ILE A 180 1.07 3.42 -1.45
N TYR A 181 -0.11 2.84 -1.69
CA TYR A 181 -1.19 3.52 -2.39
C TYR A 181 -1.84 4.58 -1.50
N LEU A 182 -1.95 5.81 -2.01
CA LEU A 182 -2.46 6.98 -1.26
C LEU A 182 -3.86 7.39 -1.68
N GLY A 183 -4.28 7.07 -2.91
CA GLY A 183 -5.62 7.39 -3.38
C GLY A 183 -5.70 7.49 -4.90
N TYR A 184 -6.91 7.77 -5.39
CA TYR A 184 -7.15 8.04 -6.80
C TYR A 184 -8.14 9.20 -7.00
N SER A 185 -8.20 9.69 -8.23
CA SER A 185 -9.26 10.57 -8.73
C SER A 185 -9.67 10.17 -10.15
N GLU A 186 -10.83 10.66 -10.59
CA GLU A 186 -11.33 10.50 -11.94
C GLU A 186 -11.51 11.86 -12.63
N GLY A 187 -11.32 11.88 -13.95
CA GLY A 187 -11.41 13.07 -14.77
C GLY A 187 -10.25 14.05 -14.53
N ASP A 188 -10.60 15.31 -14.30
CA ASP A 188 -9.66 16.42 -14.09
C ASP A 188 -9.50 16.79 -12.60
N GLU A 189 -10.12 16.02 -11.70
CA GLU A 189 -10.00 16.27 -10.26
C GLU A 189 -8.61 15.88 -9.75
N PRO A 190 -8.02 16.66 -8.82
CA PRO A 190 -6.77 16.27 -8.18
C PRO A 190 -6.98 15.06 -7.27
N VAL A 191 -5.96 14.21 -7.18
CA VAL A 191 -5.96 13.11 -6.18
C VAL A 191 -5.85 13.70 -4.78
N LEU A 192 -6.69 13.20 -3.87
CA LEU A 192 -6.59 13.50 -2.45
C LEU A 192 -5.75 12.42 -1.78
N ASP A 193 -4.46 12.70 -1.61
CA ASP A 193 -3.53 11.79 -0.95
C ASP A 193 -3.96 11.53 0.51
N GLU A 194 -4.19 10.26 0.84
CA GLU A 194 -4.45 9.80 2.20
C GLU A 194 -3.19 9.15 2.78
N MET A 195 -2.41 9.92 3.53
CA MET A 195 -1.23 9.38 4.21
C MET A 195 -1.64 8.48 5.39
N PRO A 196 -0.97 7.32 5.60
CA PRO A 196 -1.20 6.53 6.80
C PRO A 196 -0.95 7.35 8.07
N LEU A 197 -1.79 7.13 9.08
CA LEU A 197 -1.70 7.77 10.39
C LEU A 197 -0.61 7.14 11.25
N TRP A 198 -0.31 5.86 11.03
CA TRP A 198 0.74 5.13 11.73
C TRP A 198 1.32 4.00 10.88
N ILE A 199 2.52 3.56 11.28
CA ILE A 199 3.27 2.45 10.70
C ILE A 199 3.88 1.60 11.81
N SER A 200 3.96 0.28 11.61
CA SER A 200 4.44 -0.66 12.65
C SER A 200 4.87 -2.00 12.04
N SER A 201 5.89 -2.65 12.61
CA SER A 201 6.23 -4.05 12.26
C SER A 201 5.27 -5.04 12.89
N GLU A 202 4.55 -4.64 13.93
CA GLU A 202 3.55 -5.46 14.62
C GLU A 202 2.14 -4.92 14.39
N PRO A 203 1.12 -5.78 14.30
CA PRO A 203 -0.27 -5.33 14.21
C PRO A 203 -0.65 -4.56 15.47
N ARG A 204 -1.09 -3.30 15.31
CA ARG A 204 -1.56 -2.48 16.43
C ARG A 204 -2.97 -2.83 16.90
N LEU A 205 -3.69 -3.67 16.15
CA LEU A 205 -5.04 -4.09 16.46
C LEU A 205 -5.04 -5.55 16.96
N PRO A 206 -5.45 -5.82 18.21
CA PRO A 206 -5.63 -7.19 18.68
C PRO A 206 -6.65 -7.92 17.79
N GLY A 207 -6.25 -9.02 17.14
CA GLY A 207 -7.12 -9.79 16.26
C GLY A 207 -7.24 -9.30 14.83
N ALA A 208 -6.40 -8.35 14.37
CA ALA A 208 -6.01 -8.35 12.96
C ALA A 208 -5.36 -9.72 12.72
N GLY A 209 -6.09 -10.62 12.08
CA GLY A 209 -5.72 -12.03 11.96
C GLY A 209 -4.33 -12.18 11.34
N ALA A 210 -3.71 -13.35 11.54
CA ALA A 210 -2.60 -13.73 10.66
C ALA A 210 -3.07 -13.61 9.21
N ALA A 211 -2.20 -13.13 8.31
CA ALA A 211 -2.46 -13.11 6.88
C ALA A 211 -3.12 -14.45 6.47
N PRO A 212 -4.26 -14.44 5.76
CA PRO A 212 -4.90 -15.68 5.33
C PRO A 212 -3.87 -16.56 4.61
N ALA A 213 -3.91 -17.87 4.88
CA ALA A 213 -3.07 -18.81 4.15
C ALA A 213 -3.46 -18.72 2.67
N MET A 214 -2.61 -18.07 1.87
CA MET A 214 -2.81 -17.99 0.44
C MET A 214 -2.97 -19.39 -0.13
N MET A 215 -4.09 -19.66 -0.79
CA MET A 215 -4.15 -20.77 -1.72
C MET A 215 -3.26 -20.44 -2.92
N PRO A 216 -2.54 -21.43 -3.48
CA PRO A 216 -1.83 -21.21 -4.72
C PRO A 216 -2.80 -20.70 -5.80
N PRO A 217 -2.33 -19.85 -6.74
CA PRO A 217 -3.17 -19.35 -7.82
C PRO A 217 -3.86 -20.52 -8.51
N PRO A 218 -5.12 -20.36 -8.95
CA PRO A 218 -5.80 -21.39 -9.69
C PRO A 218 -4.94 -21.80 -10.89
N PRO A 219 -4.81 -23.10 -11.18
CA PRO A 219 -4.03 -23.54 -12.33
C PRO A 219 -4.59 -22.88 -13.60
N PRO A 220 -3.73 -22.54 -14.58
CA PRO A 220 -4.18 -21.90 -15.80
C PRO A 220 -5.27 -22.74 -16.48
N PRO A 221 -6.27 -22.09 -17.13
CA PRO A 221 -7.31 -22.81 -17.86
C PRO A 221 -6.65 -23.69 -18.93
N GLY A 222 -6.68 -25.01 -18.72
CA GLY A 222 -6.07 -26.00 -19.62
C GLY A 222 -5.05 -26.95 -18.98
N ALA A 223 -4.66 -26.78 -17.72
CA ALA A 223 -3.85 -27.78 -17.02
C ALA A 223 -4.73 -28.99 -16.63
N ALA A 224 -4.88 -29.94 -17.55
CA ALA A 224 -5.45 -31.24 -17.23
C ALA A 224 -4.65 -31.90 -16.10
N ALA A 225 -5.34 -32.37 -15.05
CA ALA A 225 -4.71 -33.18 -14.02
C ALA A 225 -4.08 -34.43 -14.67
N PRO A 226 -2.87 -34.85 -14.27
CA PRO A 226 -2.33 -36.12 -14.73
C PRO A 226 -3.27 -37.23 -14.25
N THR A 227 -3.88 -37.94 -15.20
CA THR A 227 -4.62 -39.17 -14.95
C THR A 227 -3.66 -40.16 -14.29
N LYS A 228 -3.98 -40.57 -13.06
CA LYS A 228 -3.43 -41.78 -12.46
C LYS A 228 -4.09 -43.01 -13.07
#